data_AF-A0A161GWN1-F1
#
_entry.id   AF-A0A161GWN1-F1
#
_cell.length_a   1.000
_cell.length_b   1.000
_cell.length_c   1.000
_cell.angle_alpha   90.00
_cell.angle_beta   90.00
_cell.angle_gamma   90.00
#
_symmetry.space_group_name_H-M   'P 1'
#
loop_
_entity.id
_entity.type
_entity.pdbx_description
1 polymer ?
#
loop_
_entity_poly.entity_id
_entity_poly.type
_entity_poly.pdbx_seq_one_letter_code
_entity_poly.pdbx_strand_id
1 'polypeptide(L)'
;MRAAGIIGMVGAGVLGACSAPAPEAAAPSGRIPVAVEGKAFLAEIGPGPDGVRFTPAGAVPVRGMSVAVRRAAVPLDYSEGRVAKEAAALACEGQGGRFDGSAHGKFAGAGVWEFAGACA
;
A
#
# COMPACT_ATOMS: atom_id res chain seq x y z
N MET A 1 26.52 -63.49 -18.49
CA MET A 1 26.77 -64.03 -17.13
C MET A 1 27.78 -63.14 -16.41
N ARG A 2 27.46 -62.72 -15.17
CA ARG A 2 28.24 -62.05 -14.10
C ARG A 2 27.32 -61.00 -13.44
N ALA A 3 26.58 -61.43 -12.40
CA ALA A 3 26.89 -61.28 -10.96
C ALA A 3 26.50 -59.87 -10.46
N ALA A 4 25.40 -59.70 -9.73
CA ALA A 4 25.32 -59.73 -8.25
C ALA A 4 26.41 -58.82 -7.64
N GLY A 5 26.14 -57.72 -6.94
CA GLY A 5 24.99 -57.28 -6.16
C GLY A 5 25.58 -56.72 -4.86
N ILE A 6 25.24 -55.50 -4.42
CA ILE A 6 25.53 -55.05 -3.05
C ILE A 6 24.40 -54.11 -2.60
N ILE A 7 23.67 -54.58 -1.60
CA ILE A 7 22.78 -53.85 -0.71
C ILE A 7 23.65 -52.93 0.15
N GLY A 8 23.34 -51.65 0.21
CA GLY A 8 24.14 -50.71 1.00
C GLY A 8 23.40 -49.43 1.37
N MET A 9 22.85 -49.47 2.59
CA MET A 9 22.78 -48.34 3.52
C MET A 9 21.64 -47.32 3.37
N VAL A 10 20.66 -47.54 4.23
CA VAL A 10 19.77 -46.54 4.83
C VAL A 10 20.63 -45.39 5.39
N GLY A 11 20.53 -44.23 4.77
CA GLY A 11 21.03 -42.97 5.31
C GLY A 11 19.87 -41.98 5.38
N ALA A 12 19.22 -41.92 6.54
CA ALA A 12 18.28 -40.87 6.88
C ALA A 12 19.04 -39.53 6.94
N GLY A 13 19.17 -38.87 5.79
CA GLY A 13 19.60 -37.48 5.67
C GLY A 13 18.45 -36.60 6.12
N VAL A 14 18.53 -36.14 7.37
CA VAL A 14 17.64 -35.16 7.98
C VAL A 14 17.48 -33.97 7.04
N LEU A 15 16.22 -33.72 6.64
CA LEU A 15 15.79 -32.55 5.88
C LEU A 15 16.11 -31.30 6.71
N GLY A 16 17.31 -30.75 6.52
CA GLY A 16 17.67 -29.41 6.96
C GLY A 16 16.94 -28.39 6.09
N ALA A 17 15.63 -28.25 6.29
CA ALA A 17 14.86 -27.14 5.76
C ALA A 17 15.30 -25.88 6.50
N CYS A 18 16.30 -25.18 5.95
CA CYS A 18 16.46 -23.76 6.20
C CYS A 18 15.21 -23.08 5.67
N SER A 19 14.20 -22.90 6.52
CA SER A 19 13.13 -21.94 6.32
C SER A 19 13.77 -20.55 6.32
N ALA A 20 14.26 -20.13 5.16
CA ALA A 20 14.46 -18.72 4.88
C ALA A 20 13.10 -18.03 5.09
N PRO A 21 13.03 -16.92 5.85
CA PRO A 21 11.81 -16.12 5.86
C PRO A 21 11.49 -15.78 4.41
N ALA A 22 10.28 -16.12 3.96
CA ALA A 22 9.78 -15.70 2.67
C ALA A 22 9.99 -14.18 2.58
N PRO A 23 10.48 -13.64 1.45
CA PRO A 23 10.50 -12.20 1.26
C PRO A 23 9.06 -11.74 1.44
N GLU A 24 8.82 -11.04 2.54
CA GLU A 24 7.60 -10.28 2.76
C GLU A 24 7.42 -9.47 1.48
N ALA A 25 6.37 -9.79 0.71
CA ALA A 25 6.16 -9.16 -0.58
C ALA A 25 6.10 -7.67 -0.31
N ALA A 26 7.15 -6.94 -0.69
CA ALA A 26 7.16 -5.50 -0.61
C ALA A 26 5.93 -5.04 -1.37
N ALA A 27 4.98 -4.43 -0.63
CA ALA A 27 3.80 -3.83 -1.24
C ALA A 27 4.29 -2.96 -2.40
N PRO A 28 3.66 -3.02 -3.58
CA PRO A 28 4.10 -2.24 -4.73
C PRO A 28 4.10 -0.76 -4.36
N SER A 29 5.26 -0.24 -3.98
CA SER A 29 5.52 1.17 -3.73
C SER A 29 5.68 1.84 -5.09
N GLY A 30 4.60 1.80 -5.87
CA GLY A 30 4.52 2.36 -7.20
C GLY A 30 3.77 3.68 -7.16
N ARG A 31 4.23 4.64 -7.97
CA ARG A 31 3.42 5.80 -8.31
C ARG A 31 2.28 5.33 -9.20
N ILE A 32 1.04 5.48 -8.74
CA ILE A 32 -0.17 5.08 -9.42
C ILE A 32 -0.72 6.31 -10.14
N PRO A 33 -0.69 6.35 -11.48
CA PRO A 33 -1.28 7.44 -12.24
C PRO A 33 -2.81 7.33 -12.19
N VAL A 34 -3.47 8.44 -11.88
CA VAL A 34 -4.94 8.54 -11.90
C VAL A 34 -5.38 9.85 -12.56
N ALA A 35 -6.58 9.85 -13.14
CA ALA A 35 -7.17 11.03 -13.75
C ALA A 35 -8.49 11.37 -13.04
N VAL A 36 -8.62 12.63 -12.60
CA VAL A 36 -9.83 13.16 -11.95
C VAL A 36 -10.17 14.50 -12.58
N GLU A 37 -11.42 14.69 -13.01
CA GLU A 37 -11.87 15.94 -13.64
C GLU A 37 -10.95 16.42 -14.80
N GLY A 38 -10.41 15.47 -15.59
CA GLY A 38 -9.47 15.77 -16.69
C GLY A 38 -8.06 16.19 -16.25
N LYS A 39 -7.76 16.17 -14.95
CA LYS A 39 -6.42 16.47 -14.40
C LYS A 39 -5.68 15.17 -14.07
N ALA A 40 -4.37 15.15 -14.32
CA ALA A 40 -3.51 14.02 -14.04
C ALA A 40 -2.87 14.12 -12.64
N PHE A 41 -2.96 13.03 -11.88
CA PHE A 41 -2.40 12.90 -10.54
C PHE A 41 -1.50 11.66 -10.47
N LEU A 42 -0.57 11.72 -9.51
CA LEU A 42 0.24 10.60 -9.09
C LEU A 42 -0.07 10.35 -7.62
N ALA A 43 -0.57 9.16 -7.32
CA ALA A 43 -0.77 8.68 -5.96
C ALA A 43 0.36 7.71 -5.58
N GLU A 44 0.79 7.75 -4.35
CA GLU A 44 1.75 6.81 -3.77
C GLU A 44 1.06 6.14 -2.58
N ILE A 45 0.94 4.81 -2.62
CA ILE A 45 0.34 4.01 -1.54
C ILE A 45 1.46 3.26 -0.82
N GLY A 46 1.45 3.31 0.51
CA GLY A 46 2.46 2.64 1.29
C GLY A 46 2.14 2.57 2.78
N PRO A 47 3.00 1.88 3.56
CA PRO A 47 2.86 1.85 5.01
C PRO A 47 2.99 3.27 5.57
N GLY A 48 2.22 3.55 6.62
CA GLY A 48 2.24 4.83 7.30
C GLY A 48 1.54 4.73 8.66
N PRO A 49 1.46 5.83 9.41
CA PRO A 49 0.75 5.85 10.68
C PRO A 49 -0.76 5.61 10.46
N ASP A 50 -1.45 5.21 11.53
CA ASP A 50 -2.91 5.21 11.55
C ASP A 50 -3.43 6.61 11.20
N GLY A 51 -4.47 6.64 10.38
CA GLY A 51 -5.25 7.83 10.09
C GLY A 51 -6.14 8.23 11.25
N VAL A 52 -6.88 9.31 11.05
CA VAL A 52 -7.88 9.79 12.00
C VAL A 52 -9.19 10.04 11.27
N ARG A 53 -10.31 9.64 11.86
CA ARG A 53 -11.64 10.12 11.50
C ARG A 53 -12.23 10.89 12.67
N PHE A 54 -12.99 11.94 12.37
CA PHE A 54 -13.66 12.73 13.40
C PHE A 54 -15.09 12.21 13.60
N THR A 55 -15.44 11.99 14.87
CA THR A 55 -16.78 11.60 15.32
C THR A 55 -17.30 12.63 16.34
N PRO A 56 -18.59 12.64 16.70
CA PRO A 56 -19.09 13.48 17.77
C PRO A 56 -18.39 13.27 19.12
N ALA A 57 -17.82 12.08 19.36
CA ALA A 57 -17.07 11.74 20.57
C ALA A 57 -15.57 12.09 20.49
N GLY A 58 -15.11 12.63 19.36
CA GLY A 58 -13.71 13.00 19.13
C GLY A 58 -13.04 12.24 18.00
N ALA A 59 -11.71 12.33 17.95
CA ALA A 59 -10.84 11.69 16.98
C ALA A 59 -10.71 10.18 17.26
N VAL A 60 -10.94 9.35 16.24
CA VAL A 60 -10.83 7.89 16.30
C VAL A 60 -9.81 7.42 15.25
N PRO A 61 -8.90 6.49 15.57
CA PRO A 61 -7.93 5.99 14.60
C PRO A 61 -8.60 5.22 13.46
N VAL A 62 -8.02 5.34 12.25
CA VAL A 62 -8.38 4.58 11.06
C VAL A 62 -7.15 3.80 10.61
N ARG A 63 -7.27 2.47 10.51
CA ARG A 63 -6.15 1.60 10.14
C ARG A 63 -6.17 1.32 8.64
N GLY A 64 -5.00 1.39 8.03
CA GLY A 64 -4.79 1.10 6.61
C GLY A 64 -3.45 1.65 6.14
N MET A 65 -3.17 1.47 4.86
CA MET A 65 -2.07 2.13 4.18
C MET A 65 -2.37 3.62 3.98
N SER A 66 -1.31 4.42 3.96
CA SER A 66 -1.38 5.84 3.62
C SER A 66 -1.43 6.02 2.10
N VAL A 67 -2.13 7.06 1.65
CA VAL A 67 -2.14 7.50 0.25
C VAL A 67 -1.66 8.94 0.18
N ALA A 68 -0.53 9.18 -0.50
CA ALA A 68 -0.02 10.51 -0.80
C ALA A 68 -0.36 10.89 -2.25
N VAL A 69 -0.93 12.06 -2.48
CA VAL A 69 -1.40 12.50 -3.80
C VAL A 69 -0.71 13.79 -4.20
N ARG A 70 -0.19 13.81 -5.44
CA ARG A 70 0.41 14.96 -6.08
C ARG A 70 -0.21 15.15 -7.47
N ARG A 71 -0.33 16.38 -7.94
CA ARG A 71 -0.72 16.65 -9.32
C ARG A 71 0.52 16.66 -10.22
N ALA A 72 0.41 16.09 -11.41
CA ALA A 72 1.55 15.86 -12.29
C ALA A 72 2.13 17.16 -12.89
N ALA A 73 1.27 18.13 -13.20
CA ALA A 73 1.67 19.36 -13.89
C ALA A 73 1.96 20.55 -12.95
N VAL A 74 1.05 20.82 -12.01
CA VAL A 74 1.16 21.93 -11.06
C VAL A 74 0.97 21.42 -9.63
N PRO A 75 1.68 21.95 -8.62
CA PRO A 75 1.48 21.55 -7.23
C PRO A 75 0.03 21.74 -6.77
N LEU A 76 -0.46 20.84 -5.92
CA LEU A 76 -1.76 21.00 -5.27
C LEU A 76 -1.77 22.17 -4.29
N ASP A 77 -2.91 22.83 -4.16
CA ASP A 77 -3.13 23.81 -3.10
C ASP A 77 -3.92 23.23 -1.90
N TYR A 78 -4.05 24.05 -0.86
CA TYR A 78 -4.80 23.71 0.36
C TYR A 78 -6.33 23.64 0.14
N SER A 79 -6.88 24.28 -0.91
CA SER A 79 -8.30 24.16 -1.25
C SER A 79 -8.64 22.89 -2.04
N GLU A 80 -7.63 22.21 -2.61
CA GLU A 80 -7.80 21.07 -3.49
C GLU A 80 -7.93 19.71 -2.77
N GLY A 81 -8.27 19.71 -1.47
CA GLY A 81 -8.43 18.48 -0.69
C GLY A 81 -9.52 17.54 -1.21
N ARG A 82 -10.61 18.07 -1.78
CA ARG A 82 -11.68 17.26 -2.38
C ARG A 82 -11.17 16.43 -3.56
N VAL A 83 -10.55 17.09 -4.54
CA VAL A 83 -10.07 16.42 -5.76
C VAL A 83 -8.90 15.49 -5.44
N ALA A 84 -8.07 15.84 -4.45
CA ALA A 84 -7.02 14.95 -3.97
C ALA A 84 -7.57 13.69 -3.30
N LYS A 85 -8.66 13.79 -2.53
CA LYS A 85 -9.33 12.64 -1.90
C LYS A 85 -9.92 11.69 -2.95
N GLU A 86 -10.52 12.24 -4.00
CA GLU A 86 -11.04 11.44 -5.12
C GLU A 86 -9.92 10.71 -5.86
N ALA A 87 -8.79 11.38 -6.12
CA ALA A 87 -7.61 10.74 -6.70
C ALA A 87 -7.05 9.62 -5.79
N ALA A 88 -7.03 9.83 -4.47
CA ALA A 88 -6.61 8.81 -3.51
C ALA A 88 -7.54 7.57 -3.53
N ALA A 89 -8.85 7.80 -3.61
CA ALA A 89 -9.83 6.72 -3.70
C ALA A 89 -9.63 5.87 -4.97
N LEU A 90 -9.54 6.52 -6.13
CA LEU A 90 -9.30 5.83 -7.40
C LEU A 90 -7.98 5.05 -7.39
N ALA A 91 -6.93 5.60 -6.79
CA ALA A 91 -5.64 4.90 -6.70
C ALA A 91 -5.72 3.66 -5.81
N CYS A 92 -6.39 3.76 -4.65
CA CYS A 92 -6.57 2.64 -3.75
C CYS A 92 -7.41 1.52 -4.38
N GLU A 93 -8.54 1.88 -4.97
CA GLU A 93 -9.42 0.94 -5.67
C GLU A 93 -8.73 0.30 -6.89
N GLY A 94 -7.91 1.08 -7.61
CA GLY A 94 -7.08 0.61 -8.72
C GLY A 94 -5.98 -0.37 -8.31
N GLN A 95 -5.62 -0.43 -7.02
CA GLN A 95 -4.74 -1.46 -6.45
C GLN A 95 -5.50 -2.63 -5.80
N GLY A 96 -6.83 -2.67 -5.95
CA GLY A 96 -7.69 -3.70 -5.37
C GLY A 96 -8.02 -3.50 -3.89
N GLY A 97 -7.63 -2.36 -3.31
CA GLY A 97 -8.01 -1.98 -1.95
C GLY A 97 -9.39 -1.35 -1.89
N ARG A 98 -9.84 -1.08 -0.67
CA ARG A 98 -11.04 -0.30 -0.34
C ARG A 98 -10.61 1.00 0.31
N PHE A 99 -11.07 2.10 -0.24
CA PHE A 99 -10.82 3.42 0.31
C PHE A 99 -11.76 3.74 1.49
N ASP A 100 -11.22 4.16 2.62
CA ASP A 100 -12.00 4.71 3.74
C ASP A 100 -12.17 6.23 3.58
N GLY A 101 -13.31 6.63 3.02
CA GLY A 101 -13.65 8.04 2.82
C GLY A 101 -13.75 8.88 4.11
N SER A 102 -13.89 8.23 5.28
CA SER A 102 -13.96 8.88 6.59
C SER A 102 -12.58 9.30 7.12
N ALA A 103 -11.49 8.75 6.56
CA ALA A 103 -10.14 9.18 6.89
C ALA A 103 -9.96 10.69 6.57
N HIS A 104 -9.42 11.40 7.55
CA HIS A 104 -9.09 12.80 7.44
C HIS A 104 -7.83 12.97 6.58
N GLY A 105 -7.92 13.84 5.56
CA GLY A 105 -6.78 14.22 4.75
C GLY A 105 -6.06 15.41 5.34
N LYS A 106 -4.75 15.47 5.18
CA LYS A 106 -3.91 16.60 5.57
C LYS A 106 -3.14 17.11 4.35
N PHE A 107 -3.07 18.43 4.21
CA PHE A 107 -2.12 19.04 3.29
C PHE A 107 -0.72 19.03 3.93
N ALA A 108 0.19 18.24 3.37
CA ALA A 108 1.55 18.08 3.88
C ALA A 108 2.48 19.24 3.49
N GLY A 109 2.00 20.17 2.66
CA GLY A 109 2.84 21.17 2.01
C GLY A 109 3.47 20.63 0.72
N ALA A 110 4.24 21.49 0.03
CA ALA A 110 4.93 21.15 -1.22
C ALA A 110 4.05 20.52 -2.33
N GLY A 111 2.76 20.84 -2.34
CA GLY A 111 1.82 20.34 -3.33
C GLY A 111 1.34 18.91 -3.10
N VAL A 112 1.36 18.43 -1.86
CA VAL A 112 0.99 17.05 -1.51
C VAL A 112 -0.17 17.02 -0.51
N TRP A 113 -1.14 16.17 -0.82
CA TRP A 113 -2.20 15.77 0.10
C TRP A 113 -1.96 14.35 0.59
N GLU A 114 -2.04 14.13 1.89
CA GLU A 114 -1.85 12.82 2.51
C GLU A 114 -3.13 12.34 3.19
N PHE A 115 -3.45 11.07 2.99
CA PHE A 115 -4.60 10.38 3.58
C PHE A 115 -4.08 9.14 4.31
N ALA A 116 -3.71 9.31 5.57
CA ALA A 116 -3.22 8.23 6.42
C ALA A 116 -4.34 7.23 6.74
N GLY A 117 -4.01 5.94 6.78
CA GLY A 117 -4.98 4.87 7.08
C GLY A 117 -6.09 4.67 6.06
N ALA A 118 -6.04 5.35 4.91
CA ALA A 118 -7.19 5.47 4.02
C ALA A 118 -7.37 4.31 3.03
N CYS A 119 -6.41 3.40 2.89
CA CYS A 119 -6.49 2.28 1.93
C CYS A 119 -6.26 0.91 2.58
N ALA A 120 -7.19 -0.04 2.40
CA ALA A 120 -7.11 -1.38 3.01
C ALA A 120 -7.74 -2.49 2.18
#